data_AF-A0A151XY25-F1
#
_entry.id   AF-A0A151XY25-F1
#
_cell.length_a   1.000
_cell.length_b   1.000
_cell.length_c   1.000
_cell.angle_alpha   90.00
_cell.angle_beta   90.00
_cell.angle_gamma   90.00
#
_symmetry.space_group_name_H-M   'P 1'
#
loop_
_entity.id
_entity.type
_entity.pdbx_description
1 polymer ?
#
loop_
_entity_poly.entity_id
_entity_poly.type
_entity_poly.pdbx_seq_one_letter_code
_entity_poly.pdbx_strand_id
1 'polypeptide(L)'
;MQPDLMPLNAVLRPPPWKLQGDAFIANYWLSPALIRQAADFQLAPSPLGRMVQVICVRYRESPVGPYDELLILDHALLTQRRLNTIPKIYVSTGISVQHGQQYWGIPKELAAFEWHEQNNEIRCTVHFSQQSMSILFTKQMNPQILRISSNCIPSLLLNIQQDWYNKHYQFTPQFRGHLSRLASVQWKNTQSIFPDFSQALYLQGFAVPEFDLIFPEAQIKQK
;
A
#
# COMPACT_ATOMS: atom_id res chain seq x y z
N MET A 1 8.29 26.47 -9.53
CA MET A 1 7.02 26.41 -10.26
C MET A 1 5.89 26.57 -9.26
N GLN A 2 5.00 27.51 -9.52
CA GLN A 2 3.84 27.87 -8.70
C GLN A 2 2.93 26.65 -8.47
N PRO A 3 2.25 26.52 -7.32
CA PRO A 3 1.21 25.52 -7.19
C PRO A 3 0.05 25.91 -8.10
N ASP A 4 -0.24 25.08 -9.11
CA ASP A 4 -1.39 25.24 -9.97
C ASP A 4 -2.66 25.40 -9.12
N LEU A 5 -3.36 26.50 -9.38
CA LEU A 5 -4.70 26.76 -8.87
C LEU A 5 -5.58 25.57 -9.23
N MET A 6 -6.16 24.91 -8.22
CA MET A 6 -7.12 23.85 -8.46
C MET A 6 -8.24 24.35 -9.39
N PRO A 7 -8.64 23.55 -10.40
CA PRO A 7 -9.79 23.93 -11.22
C PRO A 7 -11.01 24.18 -10.33
N LEU A 8 -11.84 25.16 -10.69
CA LEU A 8 -12.98 25.71 -9.93
C LEU A 8 -14.02 24.69 -9.41
N ASN A 9 -13.89 23.39 -9.73
CA ASN A 9 -14.76 22.29 -9.31
C ASN A 9 -14.03 21.15 -8.57
N ALA A 10 -12.83 21.36 -8.03
CA ALA A 10 -12.14 20.33 -7.26
C ALA A 10 -12.97 19.94 -6.02
N VAL A 11 -13.52 18.73 -6.01
CA VAL A 11 -14.28 18.19 -4.88
C VAL A 11 -13.33 17.90 -3.74
N LEU A 12 -13.15 18.85 -2.83
CA LEU A 12 -12.33 18.67 -1.64
C LEU A 12 -12.99 17.66 -0.70
N ARG A 13 -12.26 16.58 -0.38
CA ARG A 13 -12.67 15.58 0.62
C ARG A 13 -11.63 15.55 1.74
N PRO A 14 -11.76 16.39 2.77
CA PRO A 14 -10.78 16.44 3.85
C PRO A 14 -10.78 15.14 4.69
N PRO A 15 -9.68 14.83 5.39
CA PRO A 15 -9.65 13.77 6.38
C PRO A 15 -10.58 14.05 7.58
N PRO A 16 -10.95 13.03 8.39
CA PRO A 16 -10.56 11.63 8.24
C PRO A 16 -11.33 10.93 7.11
N TRP A 17 -10.64 10.06 6.37
CA TRP A 17 -11.28 9.18 5.39
C TRP A 17 -11.66 7.88 6.04
N LYS A 18 -12.93 7.49 5.90
CA LYS A 18 -13.42 6.16 6.23
C LYS A 18 -13.52 5.36 4.94
N LEU A 19 -12.86 4.21 4.90
CA LEU A 19 -12.78 3.35 3.73
C LEU A 19 -13.21 1.94 4.09
N GLN A 20 -13.87 1.28 3.14
CA GLN A 20 -14.25 -0.12 3.25
C GLN A 20 -13.91 -0.87 1.97
N GLY A 21 -13.45 -2.11 2.10
CA GLY A 21 -13.03 -2.89 0.94
C GLY A 21 -12.49 -4.26 1.26
N ASP A 22 -11.81 -4.84 0.27
CA ASP A 22 -11.08 -6.10 0.39
C ASP A 22 -9.60 -5.84 0.16
N ALA A 23 -8.74 -6.47 0.96
CA ALA A 23 -7.29 -6.34 0.81
C ALA A 23 -6.60 -7.70 0.72
N PHE A 24 -5.49 -7.73 0.00
CA PHE A 24 -4.55 -8.84 -0.07
C PHE A 24 -3.19 -8.33 0.36
N ILE A 25 -2.68 -8.88 1.46
CA ILE A 25 -1.42 -8.48 2.08
C ILE A 25 -0.42 -9.61 1.87
N ALA A 26 0.75 -9.29 1.34
CA ALA A 26 1.86 -10.22 1.20
C ALA A 26 3.10 -9.66 1.92
N ASN A 27 3.60 -10.41 2.89
CA ASN A 27 4.76 -10.03 3.71
C ASN A 27 6.01 -10.69 3.15
N TYR A 28 7.06 -9.89 2.97
CA TYR A 28 8.33 -10.33 2.41
C TYR A 28 9.50 -9.88 3.27
N TRP A 29 10.57 -10.68 3.26
CA TRP A 29 11.90 -10.25 3.67
C TRP A 29 12.76 -9.99 2.44
N LEU A 30 13.29 -8.78 2.32
CA LEU A 30 14.19 -8.37 1.24
C LEU A 30 15.63 -8.51 1.68
N SER A 31 16.45 -9.18 0.87
CA SER A 31 17.89 -9.22 1.06
C SER A 31 18.52 -7.86 0.70
N PRO A 32 19.72 -7.53 1.22
CA PRO A 32 20.44 -6.33 0.82
C PRO A 32 20.67 -6.21 -0.69
N ALA A 33 20.86 -7.35 -1.38
CA ALA A 33 21.06 -7.38 -2.83
C ALA A 33 19.79 -6.94 -3.57
N LEU A 34 18.63 -7.47 -3.16
CA LEU A 34 17.35 -7.11 -3.77
C LEU A 34 16.98 -5.65 -3.49
N ILE A 35 17.26 -5.13 -2.30
CA ILE A 35 17.06 -3.71 -1.98
C ILE A 35 17.88 -2.83 -2.92
N ARG A 36 19.15 -3.18 -3.20
CA ARG A 36 19.99 -2.44 -4.15
C ARG A 36 19.48 -2.52 -5.59
N GLN A 37 18.97 -3.69 -6.00
CA GLN A 37 18.39 -3.86 -7.33
C GLN A 37 17.09 -3.05 -7.50
N ALA A 38 16.31 -2.92 -6.44
CA ALA A 38 15.07 -2.14 -6.39
C ALA A 38 15.29 -0.67 -5.95
N ALA A 39 16.49 -0.11 -6.17
CA ALA A 39 16.84 1.24 -5.70
C ALA A 39 15.91 2.33 -6.25
N ASP A 40 15.39 2.15 -7.47
CA ASP A 40 14.46 3.09 -8.11
C ASP A 40 13.12 3.23 -7.36
N PHE A 41 12.80 2.26 -6.50
CA PHE A 41 11.56 2.24 -5.72
C PHE A 41 11.72 2.82 -4.31
N GLN A 42 12.80 3.55 -4.05
CA GLN A 42 13.00 4.36 -2.83
C GLN A 42 12.86 3.57 -1.51
N LEU A 43 13.05 2.25 -1.54
CA LEU A 43 13.15 1.41 -0.35
C LEU A 43 14.35 1.88 0.47
N ALA A 44 14.18 2.02 1.78
CA ALA A 44 15.31 2.44 2.58
C ALA A 44 16.41 1.35 2.61
N PRO A 45 17.70 1.74 2.61
CA PRO A 45 18.80 0.78 2.60
C PRO A 45 18.85 -0.02 3.91
N SER A 46 19.19 -1.30 3.80
CA SER A 46 19.45 -2.15 4.96
C SER A 46 20.60 -3.14 4.69
N PRO A 47 21.66 -3.16 5.52
CA PRO A 47 22.77 -4.10 5.37
C PRO A 47 22.39 -5.53 5.76
N LEU A 48 21.33 -5.72 6.56
CA LEU A 48 20.86 -7.05 6.99
C LEU A 48 19.62 -7.52 6.22
N GLY A 49 19.06 -6.67 5.36
CA GLY A 49 17.74 -6.87 4.77
C GLY A 49 16.63 -6.28 5.63
N ARG A 50 15.40 -6.35 5.14
CA ARG A 50 14.24 -5.74 5.84
C ARG A 50 12.92 -6.38 5.47
N MET A 51 11.96 -6.26 6.38
CA MET A 51 10.58 -6.65 6.13
C MET A 51 9.85 -5.55 5.36
N VAL A 52 9.08 -5.96 4.35
CA VAL A 52 8.12 -5.09 3.67
C VAL A 52 6.78 -5.81 3.51
N GLN A 53 5.72 -5.02 3.39
CA GLN A 53 4.39 -5.49 3.02
C GLN A 53 4.04 -4.96 1.65
N VAL A 54 3.60 -5.86 0.77
CA VAL A 54 2.84 -5.46 -0.42
C VAL A 54 1.37 -5.59 -0.07
N ILE A 55 0.62 -4.51 -0.28
CA ILE A 55 -0.81 -4.46 0.00
C ILE A 55 -1.54 -4.10 -1.29
N CYS A 56 -2.46 -4.96 -1.72
CA CYS A 56 -3.33 -4.71 -2.85
C CYS A 56 -4.77 -4.62 -2.36
N VAL A 57 -5.49 -3.55 -2.71
CA VAL A 57 -6.75 -3.18 -2.09
C VAL A 57 -7.79 -2.85 -3.16
N ARG A 58 -9.03 -3.27 -2.92
CA ARG A 58 -10.22 -2.86 -3.67
C ARG A 58 -11.16 -2.15 -2.72
N TYR A 59 -11.17 -0.83 -2.72
CA TYR A 59 -12.14 -0.07 -1.93
C TYR A 59 -13.49 -0.07 -2.64
N ARG A 60 -14.49 -0.58 -1.95
CA ARG A 60 -15.90 -0.47 -2.37
C ARG A 60 -16.47 0.87 -1.95
N GLU A 61 -16.05 1.40 -0.80
CA GLU A 61 -16.52 2.68 -0.29
C GLU A 61 -15.34 3.55 0.15
N SER A 62 -15.38 4.83 -0.27
CA SER A 62 -14.49 5.88 0.19
C SER A 62 -15.13 7.25 -0.03
N PRO A 63 -14.62 8.33 0.59
CA PRO A 63 -15.13 9.69 0.36
C PRO A 63 -15.02 10.18 -1.10
N VAL A 64 -14.21 9.52 -1.92
CA VAL A 64 -13.98 9.85 -3.34
C VAL A 64 -14.56 8.79 -4.30
N GLY A 65 -15.38 7.86 -3.79
CA GLY A 65 -15.93 6.74 -4.54
C GLY A 65 -15.04 5.49 -4.52
N PRO A 66 -15.46 4.40 -5.16
CA PRO A 66 -14.69 3.16 -5.23
C PRO A 66 -13.40 3.33 -6.03
N TYR A 67 -12.33 2.68 -5.60
CA TYR A 67 -11.05 2.66 -6.32
C TYR A 67 -10.13 1.53 -5.80
N ASP A 68 -9.06 1.25 -6.54
CA ASP A 68 -8.10 0.20 -6.24
C ASP A 68 -6.75 0.81 -5.84
N GLU A 69 -5.98 0.11 -5.01
CA GLU A 69 -4.62 0.47 -4.65
C GLU A 69 -3.67 -0.74 -4.71
N LEU A 70 -2.42 -0.49 -5.08
CA LEU A 70 -1.30 -1.40 -4.87
C LEU A 70 -0.16 -0.59 -4.26
N LEU A 71 0.32 -0.97 -3.08
CA LEU A 71 1.37 -0.24 -2.39
C LEU A 71 2.42 -1.14 -1.76
N ILE A 72 3.58 -0.56 -1.51
CA ILE A 72 4.61 -1.10 -0.63
C ILE A 72 4.54 -0.32 0.68
N LEU A 73 4.36 -1.03 1.79
CA LEU A 73 4.61 -0.49 3.11
C LEU A 73 6.00 -0.97 3.56
N ASP A 74 6.94 -0.03 3.58
CA ASP A 74 8.30 -0.29 4.02
C ASP A 74 8.39 -0.11 5.55
N HIS A 75 8.60 -1.22 6.26
CA HIS A 75 8.59 -1.19 7.72
C HIS A 75 9.83 -0.52 8.30
N ALA A 76 9.59 0.17 9.42
CA ALA A 76 10.62 0.73 10.28
C ALA A 76 11.68 -0.31 10.68
N LEU A 77 12.96 0.07 10.58
CA LEU A 77 14.03 -0.60 11.31
C LEU A 77 14.21 0.11 12.66
N LEU A 78 13.95 -0.61 13.75
CA LEU A 78 14.06 -0.08 15.12
C LEU A 78 15.44 0.55 15.40
N THR A 79 16.49 0.00 14.81
CA THR A 79 17.87 0.49 14.93
C THR A 79 18.08 1.88 14.32
N GLN A 80 17.22 2.32 13.39
CA GLN A 80 17.35 3.59 12.69
C GLN A 80 16.36 4.67 13.19
N ARG A 81 15.54 4.39 14.21
CA ARG A 81 14.46 5.30 14.67
C ARG A 81 13.58 5.83 13.53
N ARG A 82 13.41 5.03 12.48
CA ARG A 82 12.57 5.37 11.32
C ARG A 82 11.16 4.85 11.56
N LEU A 83 10.18 5.57 11.05
CA LEU A 83 8.78 5.14 11.00
C LEU A 83 8.54 4.35 9.70
N ASN A 84 7.35 3.76 9.56
CA ASN A 84 6.99 3.12 8.30
C ASN A 84 6.87 4.16 7.19
N THR A 85 7.15 3.79 5.95
CA THR A 85 7.01 4.68 4.78
C THR A 85 6.26 3.96 3.66
N ILE A 86 5.68 4.71 2.74
CA ILE A 86 5.04 4.15 1.53
C ILE A 86 5.81 4.66 0.31
N PRO A 87 6.89 3.99 -0.10
CA PRO A 87 7.78 4.54 -1.12
C PRO A 87 7.21 4.41 -2.54
N LYS A 88 6.29 3.47 -2.79
CA LYS A 88 5.63 3.27 -4.08
C LYS A 88 4.18 2.86 -3.89
N ILE A 89 3.29 3.50 -4.63
CA ILE A 89 1.84 3.22 -4.60
C ILE A 89 1.18 3.59 -5.93
N TYR A 90 0.38 2.67 -6.45
CA TYR A 90 -0.51 2.89 -7.59
C TYR A 90 -1.96 2.94 -7.13
N VAL A 91 -2.76 3.81 -7.74
CA VAL A 91 -4.20 3.93 -7.49
C VAL A 91 -4.99 4.09 -8.78
N SER A 92 -6.27 3.66 -8.80
CA SER A 92 -7.09 3.70 -10.03
C SER A 92 -7.82 5.01 -10.32
N THR A 93 -7.77 6.01 -9.43
CA THR A 93 -8.47 7.29 -9.61
C THR A 93 -7.59 8.51 -9.37
N GLY A 94 -7.72 9.52 -10.24
CA GLY A 94 -6.95 10.77 -10.14
C GLY A 94 -7.27 11.58 -8.87
N ILE A 95 -8.51 11.53 -8.39
CA ILE A 95 -8.90 12.21 -7.13
C ILE A 95 -8.16 11.58 -5.93
N SER A 96 -8.01 10.25 -5.90
CA SER A 96 -7.22 9.56 -4.87
C SER A 96 -5.75 9.97 -4.93
N VAL A 97 -5.17 10.14 -6.13
CA VAL A 97 -3.80 10.67 -6.31
C VAL A 97 -3.66 12.04 -5.67
N GLN A 98 -4.49 13.00 -6.11
CA GLN A 98 -4.40 14.40 -5.68
C GLN A 98 -4.56 14.54 -4.16
N HIS A 99 -5.61 13.93 -3.58
CA HIS A 99 -5.85 14.00 -2.15
C HIS A 99 -4.81 13.21 -1.33
N GLY A 100 -4.34 12.07 -1.83
CA GLY A 100 -3.28 11.27 -1.21
C GLY A 100 -1.99 12.06 -1.03
N GLN A 101 -1.57 12.74 -2.09
CA GLN A 101 -0.39 13.61 -2.09
C GLN A 101 -0.60 14.85 -1.21
N GLN A 102 -1.78 15.48 -1.29
CA GLN A 102 -2.07 16.72 -0.56
C GLN A 102 -2.18 16.52 0.96
N TYR A 103 -2.94 15.53 1.42
CA TYR A 103 -3.27 15.37 2.84
C TYR A 103 -2.30 14.47 3.59
N TRP A 104 -1.62 13.53 2.91
CA TRP A 104 -0.74 12.56 3.56
C TRP A 104 0.68 12.51 2.97
N GLY A 105 0.98 13.28 1.91
CA GLY A 105 2.29 13.26 1.26
C GLY A 105 2.63 11.91 0.62
N ILE A 106 1.62 11.08 0.32
CA ILE A 106 1.86 9.75 -0.25
C ILE A 106 2.11 9.91 -1.77
N PRO A 107 3.18 9.32 -2.33
CA PRO A 107 3.57 9.47 -3.73
C PRO A 107 2.70 8.59 -4.64
N LYS A 108 1.37 8.76 -4.58
CA LYS A 108 0.41 8.02 -5.40
C LYS A 108 0.63 8.33 -6.87
N GLU A 109 0.57 7.29 -7.69
CA GLU A 109 0.59 7.38 -9.15
C GLU A 109 -0.67 6.72 -9.73
N LEU A 110 -1.17 7.27 -10.83
CA LEU A 110 -2.36 6.74 -11.50
C LEU A 110 -2.00 5.50 -12.33
N ALA A 111 -2.71 4.40 -12.12
CA ALA A 111 -2.59 3.17 -12.91
C ALA A 111 -3.97 2.55 -13.15
N ALA A 112 -4.10 1.69 -14.17
CA ALA A 112 -5.34 0.92 -14.37
C ALA A 112 -5.23 -0.45 -13.70
N PHE A 113 -6.35 -0.95 -13.20
CA PHE A 113 -6.44 -2.22 -12.48
C PHE A 113 -7.48 -3.12 -13.14
N GLU A 114 -7.13 -4.39 -13.32
CA GLU A 114 -8.04 -5.43 -13.78
C GLU A 114 -8.03 -6.58 -12.77
N TRP A 115 -9.21 -7.06 -12.42
CA TRP A 115 -9.40 -8.12 -11.44
C TRP A 115 -10.08 -9.32 -12.06
N HIS A 116 -9.53 -10.50 -11.82
CA HIS A 116 -10.15 -11.77 -12.19
C HIS A 116 -10.15 -12.70 -10.98
N GLU A 117 -11.32 -13.13 -10.55
CA GLU A 117 -11.49 -14.07 -9.45
C GLU A 117 -12.08 -15.38 -9.98
N GLN A 118 -11.41 -16.49 -9.68
CA GLN A 118 -11.86 -17.82 -10.05
C GLN A 118 -11.53 -18.79 -8.91
N ASN A 119 -12.55 -19.45 -8.37
CA ASN A 119 -12.41 -20.38 -7.24
C ASN A 119 -11.73 -19.71 -6.03
N ASN A 120 -10.53 -20.17 -5.67
CA ASN A 120 -9.71 -19.65 -4.60
C ASN A 120 -8.59 -18.72 -5.10
N GLU A 121 -8.56 -18.37 -6.38
CA GLU A 121 -7.54 -17.54 -6.99
C GLU A 121 -8.07 -16.14 -7.33
N ILE A 122 -7.27 -15.13 -7.02
CA ILE A 122 -7.54 -13.73 -7.32
C ILE A 122 -6.33 -13.19 -8.06
N ARG A 123 -6.54 -12.79 -9.31
CA ARG A 123 -5.54 -12.11 -10.11
C ARG A 123 -5.84 -10.62 -10.14
N CYS A 124 -4.84 -9.83 -9.80
CA CYS A 124 -4.83 -8.38 -10.01
C CYS A 124 -3.78 -8.06 -11.07
N THR A 125 -4.20 -7.44 -12.16
CA THR A 125 -3.31 -6.90 -13.20
C THR A 125 -3.25 -5.39 -13.06
N VAL A 126 -2.05 -4.83 -13.05
CA VAL A 126 -1.83 -3.38 -12.98
C VAL A 126 -1.15 -2.93 -14.27
N HIS A 127 -1.74 -1.94 -14.93
CA HIS A 127 -1.24 -1.34 -16.16
C HIS A 127 -0.71 0.07 -15.88
N PHE A 128 0.56 0.29 -16.19
CA PHE A 128 1.23 1.57 -15.99
C PHE A 128 2.26 1.80 -17.10
N SER A 129 2.26 3.00 -17.70
CA SER A 129 3.24 3.39 -18.74
C SER A 129 3.43 2.37 -19.86
N GLN A 130 2.33 1.85 -20.42
CA GLN A 130 2.29 0.80 -21.47
C GLN A 130 2.86 -0.57 -21.05
N GLN A 131 3.26 -0.72 -19.80
CA GLN A 131 3.69 -1.99 -19.21
C GLN A 131 2.57 -2.55 -18.34
N SER A 132 2.59 -3.87 -18.12
CA SER A 132 1.58 -4.55 -17.31
C SER A 132 2.24 -5.61 -16.45
N MET A 133 1.86 -5.63 -15.17
CA MET A 133 2.27 -6.64 -14.21
C MET A 133 1.04 -7.34 -13.63
N SER A 134 1.18 -8.57 -13.16
CA SER A 134 0.09 -9.27 -12.49
C SER A 134 0.54 -9.96 -11.22
N ILE A 135 -0.33 -9.93 -10.21
CA ILE A 135 -0.20 -10.65 -8.95
C ILE A 135 -1.33 -11.68 -8.90
N LEU A 136 -0.98 -12.95 -8.66
CA LEU A 136 -1.93 -14.02 -8.38
C LEU A 136 -1.89 -14.37 -6.90
N PHE A 137 -2.97 -14.08 -6.18
CA PHE A 137 -3.18 -14.48 -4.80
C PHE A 137 -4.00 -15.77 -4.76
N THR A 138 -3.48 -16.81 -4.12
CA THR A 138 -4.21 -18.06 -3.91
C THR A 138 -4.67 -18.13 -2.45
N LYS A 139 -5.98 -18.06 -2.20
CA LYS A 139 -6.58 -18.26 -0.87
C LYS A 139 -6.35 -19.70 -0.42
N GLN A 140 -6.01 -19.87 0.86
CA GLN A 140 -5.89 -21.21 1.44
C GLN A 140 -7.27 -21.87 1.53
N MET A 141 -7.34 -23.17 1.24
CA MET A 141 -8.54 -23.98 1.46
C MET A 141 -8.79 -24.14 2.96
N ASN A 142 -10.04 -23.95 3.40
CA ASN A 142 -10.47 -24.02 4.80
C ASN A 142 -9.58 -23.19 5.75
N PRO A 143 -9.44 -21.87 5.52
CA PRO A 143 -8.56 -21.05 6.32
C PRO A 143 -9.17 -20.80 7.70
N GLN A 144 -8.31 -20.75 8.73
CA GLN A 144 -8.70 -20.16 10.00
C GLN A 144 -8.89 -18.65 9.82
N ILE A 145 -10.00 -18.13 10.33
CA ILE A 145 -10.32 -16.71 10.29
C ILE A 145 -9.92 -16.08 11.62
N LEU A 146 -9.05 -15.07 11.55
CA LEU A 146 -8.61 -14.32 12.72
C LEU A 146 -9.13 -12.89 12.66
N ARG A 147 -9.64 -12.39 13.77
CA ARG A 147 -10.01 -10.97 13.89
C ARG A 147 -8.76 -10.15 14.13
N ILE A 148 -8.63 -9.04 13.42
CA ILE A 148 -7.55 -8.08 13.59
C ILE A 148 -8.11 -6.67 13.77
N SER A 149 -7.44 -5.91 14.63
CA SER A 149 -7.77 -4.51 14.92
C SER A 149 -6.49 -3.76 15.23
N SER A 150 -6.39 -2.54 14.73
CA SER A 150 -5.28 -1.63 15.05
C SER A 150 -5.14 -1.36 16.55
N ASN A 151 -6.23 -1.49 17.33
CA ASN A 151 -6.19 -1.31 18.78
C ASN A 151 -5.36 -2.37 19.51
N CYS A 152 -5.11 -3.51 18.86
CA CYS A 152 -4.31 -4.61 19.41
C CYS A 152 -2.83 -4.55 18.97
N ILE A 153 -2.46 -3.56 18.14
CA ILE A 153 -1.12 -3.41 17.59
C ILE A 153 -0.49 -2.12 18.14
N PRO A 154 0.75 -2.16 18.63
CA PRO A 154 1.46 -0.96 19.07
C PRO A 154 1.48 0.12 17.98
N SER A 155 1.13 1.36 18.35
CA SER A 155 1.04 2.48 17.40
C SER A 155 2.35 2.75 16.65
N LEU A 156 3.50 2.45 17.26
CA LEU A 156 4.83 2.54 16.62
C LEU A 156 4.96 1.65 15.37
N LEU A 157 4.25 0.53 15.32
CA LEU A 157 4.25 -0.38 14.16
C LEU A 157 3.28 0.07 13.07
N LEU A 158 2.38 1.00 13.38
CA LEU A 158 1.34 1.49 12.46
C LEU A 158 1.59 2.92 11.98
N ASN A 159 2.40 3.69 12.71
CA ASN A 159 2.66 5.08 12.36
C ASN A 159 3.49 5.15 11.06
N ILE A 160 3.01 5.98 10.15
CA ILE A 160 3.59 6.19 8.83
C ILE A 160 4.11 7.62 8.77
N GLN A 161 5.31 7.78 8.23
CA GLN A 161 5.89 9.05 7.88
C GLN A 161 6.11 9.14 6.36
N GLN A 162 5.86 10.30 5.78
CA GLN A 162 6.16 10.60 4.38
C GLN A 162 6.79 11.98 4.23
N ASP A 163 7.75 12.10 3.32
CA ASP A 163 8.35 13.36 2.92
C ASP A 163 7.80 13.75 1.53
N TRP A 164 7.19 14.94 1.42
CA TRP A 164 6.61 15.40 0.16
C TRP A 164 6.69 16.93 0.04
N TYR A 165 7.31 17.44 -1.03
CA TYR A 165 7.56 18.88 -1.29
C TYR A 165 7.98 19.69 -0.05
N ASN A 166 9.09 19.31 0.58
CA ASN A 166 9.67 19.97 1.77
C ASN A 166 8.74 20.01 2.99
N LYS A 167 7.78 19.09 3.07
CA LYS A 167 6.93 18.85 4.23
C LYS A 167 7.09 17.42 4.71
N HIS A 168 6.97 17.25 6.02
CA HIS A 168 6.93 15.98 6.71
C HIS A 168 5.50 15.69 7.17
N TYR A 169 4.96 14.56 6.75
CA TYR A 169 3.63 14.08 7.12
C TYR A 169 3.79 12.90 8.08
N GLN A 170 3.02 12.89 9.16
CA GLN A 170 2.95 11.76 10.09
C GLN A 170 1.49 11.43 10.41
N PHE A 171 1.11 10.17 10.30
CA PHE A 171 -0.25 9.71 10.57
C PHE A 171 -0.27 8.23 10.96
N THR A 172 -1.31 7.81 11.68
CA THR A 172 -1.47 6.42 12.11
C THR A 172 -2.85 5.92 11.68
N PRO A 173 -2.94 5.11 10.60
CA PRO A 173 -4.20 4.52 10.19
C PRO A 173 -4.79 3.63 11.29
N GLN A 174 -6.11 3.58 11.36
CA GLN A 174 -6.84 2.65 12.21
C GLN A 174 -7.60 1.67 11.32
N PHE A 175 -7.65 0.40 11.69
CA PHE A 175 -8.35 -0.59 10.89
C PHE A 175 -8.94 -1.69 11.75
N ARG A 176 -9.96 -2.34 11.21
CA ARG A 176 -10.55 -3.57 11.75
C ARG A 176 -10.94 -4.49 10.61
N GLY A 177 -10.87 -5.79 10.84
CA GLY A 177 -11.31 -6.75 9.85
C GLY A 177 -11.01 -8.17 10.26
N HIS A 178 -11.14 -9.05 9.27
CA HIS A 178 -10.91 -10.47 9.40
C HIS A 178 -9.81 -10.87 8.43
N LEU A 179 -8.80 -11.61 8.88
CA LEU A 179 -7.75 -12.12 8.03
C LEU A 179 -7.86 -13.65 7.90
N SER A 180 -7.59 -14.12 6.68
CA SER A 180 -7.48 -15.53 6.33
C SER A 180 -6.20 -15.74 5.54
N ARG A 181 -5.53 -16.88 5.74
CA ARG A 181 -4.21 -17.10 5.15
C ARG A 181 -4.27 -17.29 3.63
N LEU A 182 -3.28 -16.73 2.93
CA LEU A 182 -3.00 -17.06 1.53
C LEU A 182 -2.08 -18.29 1.46
N ALA A 183 -2.42 -19.22 0.59
CA ALA A 183 -1.57 -20.37 0.26
C ALA A 183 -0.32 -19.94 -0.51
N SER A 184 -0.47 -19.03 -1.47
CA SER A 184 0.66 -18.53 -2.27
C SER A 184 0.37 -17.15 -2.85
N VAL A 185 1.44 -16.47 -3.25
CA VAL A 185 1.42 -15.22 -4.00
C VAL A 185 2.44 -15.34 -5.12
N GLN A 186 2.01 -15.13 -6.37
CA GLN A 186 2.87 -15.23 -7.55
C GLN A 186 2.88 -13.90 -8.31
N TRP A 187 4.07 -13.52 -8.78
CA TRP A 187 4.29 -12.29 -9.53
C TRP A 187 4.64 -12.62 -10.97
N LYS A 188 4.16 -11.79 -11.91
CA LYS A 188 4.54 -11.85 -13.32
C LYS A 188 4.72 -10.46 -13.89
N ASN A 189 5.72 -10.32 -14.77
CA ASN A 189 5.94 -9.16 -15.64
C ASN A 189 6.06 -7.82 -14.87
N THR A 190 6.65 -7.81 -13.68
CA THR A 190 6.87 -6.58 -12.91
C THR A 190 7.77 -5.56 -13.61
N GLN A 191 8.71 -6.05 -14.44
CA GLN A 191 9.63 -5.23 -15.25
C GLN A 191 10.22 -4.07 -14.41
N SER A 192 10.01 -2.83 -14.87
CA SER A 192 10.46 -1.59 -14.22
C SER A 192 9.37 -0.84 -13.48
N ILE A 193 8.11 -1.32 -13.50
CA ILE A 193 6.99 -0.57 -12.90
C ILE A 193 6.78 -0.90 -11.42
N PHE A 194 7.27 -2.04 -10.94
CA PHE A 194 7.21 -2.42 -9.53
C PHE A 194 8.38 -3.37 -9.19
N PRO A 195 8.84 -3.45 -7.93
CA PRO A 195 9.84 -4.45 -7.56
C PRO A 195 9.35 -5.88 -7.83
N ASP A 196 10.25 -6.72 -8.33
CA ASP A 196 9.97 -8.14 -8.48
C ASP A 196 10.12 -8.88 -7.13
N PHE A 197 9.00 -9.04 -6.44
CA PHE A 197 8.96 -9.78 -5.18
C PHE A 197 9.04 -11.31 -5.35
N SER A 198 9.09 -11.85 -6.56
CA SER A 198 9.35 -13.28 -6.75
C SER A 198 10.75 -13.70 -6.30
N GLN A 199 11.69 -12.74 -6.24
CA GLN A 199 13.05 -12.95 -5.75
C GLN A 199 13.20 -12.68 -4.25
N ALA A 200 12.14 -12.23 -3.58
CA ALA A 200 12.14 -11.99 -2.15
C ALA A 200 11.78 -13.26 -1.36
N LEU A 201 12.21 -13.33 -0.10
CA LEU A 201 11.76 -14.38 0.80
C LEU A 201 10.30 -14.09 1.21
N TYR A 202 9.36 -14.88 0.70
CA TYR A 202 7.96 -14.82 1.12
C TYR A 202 7.82 -15.34 2.55
N LEU A 203 7.25 -14.51 3.44
CA LEU A 203 7.03 -14.88 4.84
C LEU A 203 5.62 -15.43 5.04
N GLN A 204 4.62 -14.59 4.79
CA GLN A 204 3.20 -14.93 4.96
C GLN A 204 2.31 -13.95 4.21
N GLY A 205 1.14 -14.41 3.79
CA GLY A 205 0.14 -13.57 3.15
C GLY A 205 -1.26 -13.78 3.72
N PHE A 206 -2.10 -12.77 3.56
CA PHE A 206 -3.45 -12.72 4.09
C PHE A 206 -4.43 -12.11 3.10
N ALA A 207 -5.60 -12.72 2.97
CA ALA A 207 -6.78 -12.08 2.43
C ALA A 207 -7.57 -11.47 3.58
N VAL A 208 -7.97 -10.21 3.42
CA VAL A 208 -8.68 -9.41 4.41
C VAL A 208 -9.97 -8.89 3.77
N PRO A 209 -11.03 -9.72 3.70
CA PRO A 209 -12.31 -9.28 3.15
C PRO A 209 -12.98 -8.30 4.11
N GLU A 210 -13.76 -7.37 3.55
CA GLU A 210 -14.67 -6.48 4.28
C GLU A 210 -14.02 -5.76 5.47
N PHE A 211 -12.83 -5.19 5.27
CA PHE A 211 -12.18 -4.41 6.30
C PHE A 211 -12.78 -3.01 6.40
N ASP A 212 -12.68 -2.42 7.59
CA ASP A 212 -12.84 -0.99 7.84
C ASP A 212 -11.46 -0.35 8.03
N LEU A 213 -11.25 0.81 7.40
CA LEU A 213 -10.02 1.58 7.50
C LEU A 213 -10.33 3.06 7.71
N ILE A 214 -9.60 3.69 8.63
CA ILE A 214 -9.67 5.12 8.89
C ILE A 214 -8.29 5.71 8.62
N PHE A 215 -8.22 6.61 7.65
CA PHE A 215 -7.07 7.46 7.39
C PHE A 215 -7.29 8.79 8.13
N PRO A 216 -6.57 9.07 9.24
CA PRO A 216 -6.76 10.29 10.01
C PRO A 216 -6.16 11.50 9.29
N GLU A 217 -6.39 12.68 9.83
CA GLU A 217 -5.62 13.87 9.43
C GLU A 217 -4.14 13.68 9.79
N ALA A 218 -3.24 14.04 8.87
CA ALA A 218 -1.81 13.96 9.11
C ALA A 218 -1.31 15.17 9.90
N GLN A 219 -0.35 14.93 10.78
CA GLN A 219 0.47 16.00 11.36
C GLN A 219 1.48 16.43 10.32
N ILE A 220 1.44 17.71 9.93
CA ILE A 220 2.29 18.28 8.87
C ILE A 220 3.29 19.26 9.49
N LYS A 221 4.58 19.04 9.25
CA LYS A 221 5.68 19.95 9.66
C LYS A 221 6.48 20.38 8.43
N GLN A 222 7.03 21.60 8.46
CA GLN A 222 8.00 22.02 7.44
C GLN A 222 9.35 21.33 7.68
N LYS A 223 10.06 21.03 6.60
CA LYS A 223 11.42 20.48 6.61
C LYS A 223 12.46 21.59 6.58
#